data_AF-A0A967HNT0-F1
#
_entry.id   AF-A0A967HNT0-F1
#
_cell.length_a   1.000
_cell.length_b   1.000
_cell.length_c   1.000
_cell.angle_alpha   90.00
_cell.angle_beta   90.00
_cell.angle_gamma   90.00
#
_symmetry.space_group_name_H-M   'P 1'
#
loop_
_entity.id
_entity.type
_entity.pdbx_description
1 polymer ?
#
loop_
_entity_poly.entity_id
_entity_poly.type
_entity_poly.pdbx_seq_one_letter_code
_entity_poly.pdbx_strand_id
1 'polypeptide(L)' 'MKITSDYLVVGSGIAGLSYALNVAEHGQVSLITKREIATTATRLAQGG' A
#
# COMPACT_ATOMS: atom_id res chain seq x y z
N MET A 1 -6.94 -19.87 -1.41
CA MET A 1 -6.94 -19.02 -2.63
C MET A 1 -5.52 -18.55 -2.88
N LYS A 2 -5.00 -18.65 -4.10
CA LYS A 2 -3.65 -18.20 -4.46
C LYS A 2 -3.76 -16.83 -5.14
N ILE A 3 -2.96 -15.86 -4.71
CA ILE A 3 -2.82 -14.55 -5.37
C ILE A 3 -1.40 -14.48 -5.93
N THR A 4 -1.26 -14.08 -7.18
CA THR A 4 0.02 -13.88 -7.86
C THR A 4 0.08 -12.43 -8.32
N SER A 5 1.23 -11.78 -8.14
CA SER A 5 1.49 -10.40 -8.55
C SER A 5 2.99 -10.21 -8.71
N ASP A 6 3.41 -9.26 -9.56
CA ASP A 6 4.82 -8.92 -9.75
C ASP A 6 5.42 -8.24 -8.52
N TYR A 7 4.60 -7.47 -7.80
CA TYR A 7 5.00 -6.78 -6.57
C TYR A 7 4.05 -7.10 -5.41
N LEU A 8 4.63 -7.28 -4.22
CA LEU A 8 3.88 -7.37 -2.96
C LEU A 8 4.24 -6.17 -2.07
N VAL A 9 3.22 -5.39 -1.70
CA VAL A 9 3.34 -4.25 -0.79
C VAL A 9 2.64 -4.56 0.52
N VAL A 10 3.36 -4.49 1.63
CA VAL A 10 2.83 -4.73 2.97
C VAL A 10 2.72 -3.41 3.72
N GLY A 11 1.48 -2.97 3.93
CA GLY A 11 1.13 -1.74 4.63
C GLY A 11 0.51 -0.69 3.71
N SER A 12 -0.58 -0.08 4.17
CA SER A 12 -1.31 0.99 3.46
C SER A 12 -0.94 2.41 3.92
N GLY A 13 0.14 2.57 4.69
CA GLY A 13 0.66 3.91 5.04
C GLY A 13 1.15 4.66 3.80
N ILE A 14 1.45 5.97 3.94
CA ILE A 14 1.79 6.82 2.79
C ILE A 14 2.93 6.25 1.93
N ALA A 15 3.99 5.73 2.54
CA ALA A 15 5.11 5.12 1.82
C ALA A 15 4.68 3.88 1.00
N GLY A 16 3.84 3.02 1.57
CA GLY A 16 3.35 1.81 0.90
C GLY A 16 2.44 2.14 -0.28
N LEU A 17 1.50 3.08 -0.09
CA LEU A 17 0.62 3.52 -1.17
C LEU A 17 1.38 4.27 -2.28
N SER A 18 2.31 5.15 -1.93
CA SER A 18 3.16 5.84 -2.91
C SER A 18 3.98 4.86 -3.73
N TYR A 19 4.61 3.87 -3.09
CA TYR A 19 5.36 2.85 -3.80
C TYR A 19 4.44 1.99 -4.68
N ALA A 20 3.30 1.54 -4.17
CA ALA A 20 2.33 0.74 -4.92
C ALA A 20 1.87 1.45 -6.19
N LEU A 21 1.64 2.76 -6.15
CA LEU A 21 1.29 3.55 -7.33
C LEU A 21 2.45 3.63 -8.33
N ASN A 22 3.68 3.87 -7.88
CA ASN A 22 4.85 3.96 -8.75
C ASN A 22 5.13 2.64 -9.49
N VAL A 23 5.02 1.49 -8.81
CA VAL A 23 5.27 0.19 -9.44
C VAL A 23 4.08 -0.38 -10.20
N ALA A 24 2.87 0.18 -10.03
CA ALA A 24 1.70 -0.23 -10.79
C ALA A 24 1.81 0.07 -12.29
N GLU A 25 2.66 1.03 -12.68
CA GLU A 25 2.99 1.28 -14.10
C GLU A 25 3.85 0.16 -14.71
N HIS A 26 4.49 -0.66 -13.88
CA HIS A 26 5.49 -1.66 -14.28
C HIS A 26 5.02 -3.11 -14.06
N GLY A 27 3.87 -3.33 -13.42
CA GLY A 27 3.33 -4.67 -13.17
C GLY A 27 2.17 -4.69 -12.19
N GLN A 28 1.62 -5.89 -11.96
CA GLN A 28 0.53 -6.09 -11.03
C GLN A 28 1.02 -6.00 -9.58
N VAL A 29 0.31 -5.23 -8.76
CA VAL A 29 0.64 -5.02 -7.35
C VAL A 29 -0.44 -5.64 -6.46
N SER A 30 -0.02 -6.52 -5.54
CA SER A 30 -0.84 -6.91 -4.40
C SER A 30 -0.48 -6.04 -3.20
N LEU A 31 -1.44 -5.28 -2.68
CA LEU A 31 -1.28 -4.53 -1.42
C LEU A 31 -2.06 -5.22 -0.30
N ILE A 32 -1.38 -5.48 0.81
CA ILE A 32 -2.00 -6.05 2.02
C ILE A 32 -1.84 -5.08 3.19
N THR A 33 -2.91 -4.91 3.97
CA THR A 33 -2.91 -4.07 5.16
C THR A 33 -3.70 -4.74 6.29
N LYS A 34 -3.35 -4.39 7.53
CA LYS A 34 -3.92 -5.01 8.74
C LYS A 34 -5.37 -4.59 9.01
N ARG A 35 -5.77 -3.41 8.53
CA ARG A 35 -7.07 -2.78 8.79
C ARG A 35 -7.58 -2.15 7.50
N GLU A 36 -8.67 -1.39 7.57
CA GLU A 36 -9.11 -0.57 6.45
C GLU A 36 -7.96 0.27 5.90
N ILE A 37 -7.90 0.40 4.57
CA ILE A 37 -6.79 1.04 3.86
C ILE A 37 -6.51 2.48 4.34
N ALA A 38 -7.56 3.20 4.75
CA ALA A 38 -7.50 4.55 5.28
C ALA A 38 -7.04 4.60 6.76
N THR A 39 -7.12 3.51 7.53
CA THR A 39 -6.74 3.49 8.95
C THR A 39 -5.22 3.38 9.09
N THR A 40 -4.52 4.52 9.04
CA THR A 40 -3.04 4.58 9.07
C THR A 40 -2.54 5.69 9.97
N ALA A 41 -1.35 5.51 10.57
CA ALA A 41 -0.70 6.55 11.36
C ALA A 41 -0.43 7.81 10.53
N THR A 42 -0.09 7.65 9.26
CA THR A 42 0.19 8.75 8.33
C THR A 42 -1.06 9.58 8.01
N ARG A 43 -2.25 8.97 8.01
CA ARG A 43 -3.52 9.72 7.86
C ARG A 43 -3.87 10.55 9.11
N LEU A 44 -3.44 10.09 10.28
CA LEU A 44 -3.70 10.77 11.56
C LEU A 44 -2.67 11.85 11.90
N ALA A 45 -1.63 12.03 11.08
CA ALA A 45 -0.60 13.03 11.31
C ALA A 45 -1.19 14.46 11.23
N GLN A 46 -0.81 15.32 12.18
CA GLN A 46 -1.29 16.71 12.28
C GLN A 46 -0.15 17.74 12.28
N GLY A 47 1.11 17.27 12.20
CA GLY A 47 2.28 18.11 12.37
C GLY A 47 2.54 19.07 11.20
N GLY A 48 2.09 18.72 10.00
CA GLY A 48 2.27 19.53 8.78
C GLY A 48 3.71 19.92 8.54
#